data_AF-A0A1L3ZP95-F1
#
_entry.id   AF-A0A1L3ZP95-F1
#
_cell.length_a   1.000
_cell.length_b   1.000
_cell.length_c   1.000
_cell.angle_alpha   90.00
_cell.angle_beta   90.00
_cell.angle_gamma   90.00
#
_symmetry.space_group_name_H-M   'P 1'
#
loop_
_entity.id
_entity.type
_entity.pdbx_description
1 polymer ?
#
loop_
_entity_poly.entity_id
_entity_poly.type
_entity_poly.pdbx_seq_one_letter_code
_entity_poly.pdbx_strand_id
1 'polypeptide(L)'
;MNEIPPLPKSRRNLSDLDSLIADSIGKMGAYGEMHGSPKSGQSSSEPPSTEPQPQTAGLDPGPIDDKPERFQISLSGAVIIAAKLEALRQKTTAGEITERALRSYLGMLPKA
;
A
#
# COMPACT_ATOMS: atom_id res chain seq x y z
N MET A 1 35.54 -41.21 -11.93
CA MET A 1 35.88 -39.79 -12.14
C MET A 1 34.93 -39.27 -13.20
N ASN A 2 33.87 -38.55 -12.81
CA ASN A 2 32.93 -37.95 -13.76
C ASN A 2 33.04 -36.43 -13.64
N GLU A 3 33.87 -35.82 -14.48
CA GLU A 3 33.93 -34.37 -14.60
C GLU A 3 32.79 -33.90 -15.53
N ILE A 4 31.98 -32.97 -15.04
CA ILE A 4 30.89 -32.36 -15.80
C ILE A 4 31.51 -31.36 -16.78
N PRO A 5 31.19 -31.41 -18.08
CA PRO A 5 31.71 -30.45 -19.05
C PRO A 5 31.21 -29.02 -18.71
N PRO A 6 32.07 -27.99 -18.87
CA PRO A 6 31.70 -26.63 -18.49
C PRO A 6 30.56 -26.09 -19.35
N LEU A 7 29.54 -25.54 -18.70
CA LEU A 7 28.40 -24.92 -19.38
C LEU A 7 28.82 -23.61 -20.07
N PRO A 8 28.33 -23.33 -21.29
CA PRO A 8 28.65 -22.12 -22.01
C PRO A 8 28.11 -20.89 -21.27
N LYS A 9 29.03 -19.99 -20.89
CA LYS A 9 28.67 -18.71 -20.27
C LYS A 9 27.86 -17.90 -21.27
N SER A 10 26.67 -17.45 -20.86
CA SER A 10 25.76 -16.66 -21.69
C SER A 10 26.49 -15.40 -22.18
N ARG A 11 26.67 -15.28 -23.50
CA ARG A 11 27.20 -14.09 -24.19
C ARG A 11 26.20 -12.94 -24.27
N ARG A 12 25.12 -12.96 -23.47
CA ARG A 12 24.15 -11.87 -23.44
C ARG A 12 24.81 -10.67 -22.78
N ASN A 13 25.08 -9.64 -23.59
CA ASN A 13 25.69 -8.40 -23.13
C ASN A 13 24.76 -7.74 -22.12
N LEU A 14 25.18 -7.69 -20.86
CA LEU A 14 24.40 -7.09 -19.77
C LEU A 14 24.13 -5.58 -20.03
N SER A 15 24.98 -4.93 -20.81
CA SER A 15 24.80 -3.52 -21.18
C SER A 15 23.59 -3.25 -22.07
N ASP A 16 23.19 -4.22 -22.90
CA ASP A 16 21.99 -4.13 -23.73
C ASP A 16 20.73 -4.20 -22.86
N LEU A 17 20.78 -5.05 -21.83
CA LEU A 17 19.71 -5.18 -20.84
C LEU A 17 19.58 -3.90 -20.00
N ASP A 18 20.70 -3.30 -19.59
CA ASP A 18 20.70 -2.01 -18.88
C ASP A 18 20.17 -0.87 -19.77
N SER A 19 20.44 -0.90 -21.07
CA SER A 19 19.92 0.09 -22.04
C SER A 19 18.40 -0.06 -22.20
N LEU A 20 17.90 -1.29 -22.35
CA LEU A 20 16.46 -1.58 -22.40
C LEU A 20 15.74 -1.17 -21.09
N ILE A 21 16.39 -1.33 -19.94
CA ILE A 21 15.84 -0.87 -18.65
C ILE A 21 15.79 0.66 -18.61
N ALA A 22 16.87 1.34 -19.02
CA ALA A 22 16.92 2.81 -19.04
C ALA A 22 15.87 3.41 -19.99
N ASP A 23 15.67 2.79 -21.15
CA ASP A 23 14.66 3.19 -22.13
C ASP A 23 13.23 2.89 -21.65
N SER A 24 13.02 1.78 -20.93
CA SER A 24 11.69 1.36 -20.43
C SER A 24 11.22 2.14 -19.19
N ILE A 25 12.14 2.43 -18.26
CA ILE A 25 11.81 3.10 -16.99
C ILE A 25 11.84 4.63 -17.12
N GLY A 26 12.52 5.14 -18.16
CA GLY A 26 12.78 6.57 -18.29
C GLY A 26 13.88 7.01 -17.32
N LYS A 27 14.79 7.86 -17.82
CA LYS A 27 15.97 8.36 -17.11
C LYS A 27 15.55 9.18 -15.88
N MET A 28 15.40 8.55 -14.72
CA MET A 28 15.20 9.28 -13.47
C MET A 28 16.47 10.06 -13.15
N GLY A 29 16.34 11.39 -13.14
CA GLY A 29 17.41 12.32 -12.81
C GLY A 29 18.03 12.02 -11.45
N ALA A 30 19.35 12.13 -11.40
CA ALA A 30 20.18 11.95 -10.23
C ALA A 30 19.73 12.84 -9.06
N TYR A 31 19.36 12.23 -7.94
CA TYR A 31 19.33 12.90 -6.66
C TYR A 31 20.76 12.94 -6.13
N GLY A 32 21.46 14.05 -6.34
CA GLY A 32 22.78 14.26 -5.77
C GLY A 32 23.45 15.54 -6.24
N GLU A 33 23.59 16.47 -5.28
CA GLU A 33 24.68 17.46 -5.18
C GLU A 33 24.55 18.84 -5.84
N MET A 34 24.63 19.83 -4.94
CA MET A 34 25.37 21.12 -5.03
C MET A 34 24.55 22.41 -5.05
N HIS A 35 24.34 22.92 -3.83
CA HIS A 35 24.37 24.30 -3.32
C HIS A 35 24.40 25.50 -4.30
N GLY A 36 23.51 26.47 -4.05
CA GLY A 36 23.66 27.87 -4.46
C GLY A 36 22.37 28.73 -4.34
N SER A 37 22.07 29.25 -3.15
CA SER A 37 21.01 30.26 -2.86
C SER A 37 21.35 31.66 -3.45
N PRO A 38 20.51 32.74 -3.36
CA PRO A 38 19.19 32.89 -2.74
C PRO A 38 18.15 33.75 -3.55
N LYS A 39 16.84 33.54 -3.36
CA LYS A 39 15.84 34.64 -3.33
C LYS A 39 14.47 34.17 -2.80
N SER A 40 14.24 34.56 -1.54
CA SER A 40 12.98 35.01 -0.92
C SER A 40 11.64 34.45 -1.41
N GLY A 41 11.02 33.62 -0.57
CA GLY A 41 9.59 33.27 -0.63
C GLY A 41 9.25 32.28 0.50
N GLN A 42 8.75 32.81 1.61
CA GLN A 42 8.44 32.19 2.91
C GLN A 42 7.71 30.83 2.95
N SER A 43 7.92 30.16 4.11
CA SER A 43 7.23 29.02 4.76
C SER A 43 7.44 27.64 4.11
N SER A 44 8.27 26.74 4.64
CA SER A 44 8.31 26.11 5.99
C SER A 44 7.02 25.37 6.34
N SER A 45 7.01 24.06 6.16
CA SER A 45 6.56 23.11 7.19
C SER A 45 6.95 21.67 6.83
N GLU A 46 7.59 21.07 7.82
CA GLU A 46 8.07 19.70 8.02
C GLU A 46 6.94 18.64 7.85
N PRO A 47 7.23 17.38 7.49
CA PRO A 47 6.19 16.35 7.36
C PRO A 47 5.61 16.00 8.74
N PRO A 48 4.27 15.91 8.90
CA PRO A 48 3.67 15.70 10.21
C PRO A 48 3.91 14.26 10.69
N SER A 49 4.65 14.14 11.79
CA SER A 49 4.75 12.94 12.60
C SER A 49 3.36 12.52 13.06
N THR A 50 2.91 11.33 12.63
CA THR A 50 1.54 10.85 12.87
C THR A 50 1.46 10.15 14.23
N GLU A 51 1.30 10.92 15.30
CA GLU A 51 0.79 10.39 16.57
C GLU A 51 -0.74 10.23 16.44
N PRO A 52 -1.33 9.09 16.86
CA PRO A 52 -2.78 8.91 16.79
C PRO A 52 -3.45 9.74 17.90
N GLN A 53 -3.82 10.98 17.58
CA GLN A 53 -4.67 11.78 18.44
C GLN A 53 -6.07 11.16 18.47
N PRO A 54 -6.67 10.89 19.64
CA PRO A 54 -8.05 10.43 19.73
C PRO A 54 -8.97 11.57 19.29
N GLN A 55 -9.50 11.45 18.07
CA GLN A 55 -10.50 12.36 17.56
C GLN A 55 -11.83 12.03 18.25
N THR A 56 -12.20 12.83 19.26
CA THR A 56 -13.58 12.88 19.72
C THR A 56 -14.40 13.54 18.61
N ALA A 57 -14.94 12.72 17.70
CA ALA A 57 -15.90 13.18 16.72
C ALA A 57 -17.15 13.68 17.46
N GLY A 58 -17.42 14.98 17.37
CA GLY A 58 -18.67 15.56 17.82
C GLY A 58 -19.82 14.89 17.07
N LEU A 59 -20.78 14.35 17.81
CA LEU A 59 -22.01 13.78 17.29
C LEU A 59 -22.92 14.89 16.76
N ASP A 60 -22.59 15.46 15.60
CA ASP A 60 -23.53 16.29 14.84
C ASP A 60 -24.25 15.37 13.85
N PRO A 61 -25.58 15.14 13.96
CA PRO A 61 -26.34 14.36 13.00
C PRO A 61 -26.57 15.22 11.75
N GLY A 62 -25.48 15.52 11.04
CA GLY A 62 -25.52 16.10 9.71
C GLY A 62 -26.22 15.16 8.72
N PRO A 63 -26.55 15.65 7.51
CA PRO A 63 -27.15 14.82 6.47
C PRO A 63 -26.28 13.58 6.27
N ILE A 64 -26.90 12.40 6.37
CA ILE A 64 -26.22 11.11 6.18
C ILE A 64 -25.62 11.14 4.78
N ASP A 65 -24.31 11.31 4.70
CA ASP A 65 -23.58 11.15 3.45
C ASP A 65 -23.72 9.68 3.06
N ASP A 66 -24.38 9.41 1.92
CA ASP A 66 -24.53 8.05 1.37
C ASP A 66 -23.17 7.42 0.98
N LYS A 67 -22.08 8.18 1.10
CA LYS A 67 -20.75 7.67 0.90
C LYS A 67 -20.33 6.70 2.00
N PRO A 68 -19.86 5.49 1.66
CA PRO A 68 -19.36 4.56 2.66
C PRO A 68 -18.12 5.11 3.36
N GLU A 69 -18.19 5.16 4.69
CA GLU A 69 -17.07 5.54 5.55
C GLU A 69 -15.94 4.50 5.47
N ARG A 70 -14.68 4.96 5.53
CA ARG A 70 -13.50 4.11 5.44
C ARG A 70 -12.77 4.10 6.76
N PHE A 71 -12.65 2.92 7.35
CA PHE A 71 -11.91 2.71 8.60
C PHE A 71 -10.60 1.99 8.33
N GLN A 72 -9.52 2.46 8.95
CA GLN A 72 -8.27 1.72 9.04
C GLN A 72 -8.26 0.92 10.34
N ILE A 73 -8.12 -0.41 10.24
CA ILE A 73 -8.12 -1.30 11.39
C ILE A 73 -6.81 -2.09 11.46
N SER A 74 -6.28 -2.24 12.66
CA SER A 74 -5.10 -3.07 12.95
C SER A 74 -5.56 -4.42 13.47
N LEU A 75 -5.21 -5.49 12.76
CA LEU A 75 -5.55 -6.87 13.11
C LEU A 75 -4.28 -7.71 13.17
N SER A 76 -4.31 -8.82 13.92
CA SER A 76 -3.20 -9.77 13.90
C SER A 76 -3.05 -10.43 12.52
N GLY A 77 -1.83 -10.80 12.15
CA GLY A 77 -1.56 -11.40 10.84
C GLY A 77 -2.37 -12.68 10.57
N ALA A 78 -2.61 -13.48 11.61
CA ALA A 78 -3.42 -14.69 11.52
C ALA A 78 -4.88 -14.38 11.12
N VAL A 79 -5.47 -13.34 11.72
CA VAL A 79 -6.84 -12.91 11.40
C VAL A 79 -6.94 -12.37 9.97
N ILE A 80 -5.94 -11.61 9.53
CA ILE A 80 -5.87 -11.10 8.15
C ILE A 80 -5.82 -12.26 7.15
N ILE A 81 -4.99 -13.27 7.40
CA ILE A 81 -4.87 -14.45 6.53
C ILE A 81 -6.18 -15.24 6.51
N ALA A 82 -6.78 -15.50 7.67
CA ALA A 82 -8.05 -16.22 7.77
C ALA A 82 -9.19 -15.50 7.01
N ALA A 83 -9.30 -14.18 7.19
CA ALA A 83 -10.31 -13.37 6.51
C ALA A 83 -10.12 -13.39 4.98
N LYS A 84 -8.87 -13.30 4.50
CA LYS A 84 -8.55 -13.40 3.07
C LYS A 84 -8.86 -14.78 2.50
N LEU A 85 -8.54 -15.85 3.23
CA LEU A 85 -8.84 -17.22 2.81
C LEU A 85 -10.35 -17.43 2.69
N GLU A 86 -11.12 -16.95 3.67
CA GLU A 86 -12.58 -17.05 3.65
C GLU A 86 -13.19 -16.24 2.50
N ALA A 87 -12.66 -15.04 2.26
CA ALA A 87 -13.07 -14.19 1.15
C ALA A 87 -12.89 -14.91 -0.20
N LEU A 88 -11.76 -15.60 -0.39
CA LEU A 88 -11.50 -16.40 -1.59
C LEU A 88 -12.50 -17.56 -1.74
N ARG A 89 -12.82 -18.27 -0.65
CA ARG A 89 -13.78 -19.39 -0.67
C ARG A 89 -15.18 -18.92 -1.08
N GLN A 90 -15.59 -17.75 -0.60
CA GLN A 90 -16.91 -17.18 -0.87
C GLN A 90 -16.95 -16.28 -2.12
N LYS A 91 -15.82 -16.12 -2.83
CA LYS A 91 -15.67 -15.22 -3.99
C LYS A 91 -16.11 -13.79 -3.69
N THR A 92 -15.74 -13.30 -2.51
CA THR A 92 -16.06 -11.98 -1.97
C THR A 92 -14.76 -11.29 -1.55
N THR A 93 -14.83 -10.09 -0.99
CA THR A 93 -13.66 -9.34 -0.52
C THR A 93 -13.43 -9.54 0.99
N ALA A 94 -12.18 -9.39 1.43
CA ALA A 94 -11.87 -9.42 2.86
C ALA A 94 -12.61 -8.29 3.64
N GLY A 95 -12.89 -7.16 2.97
CA GLY A 95 -13.70 -6.08 3.52
C GLY A 95 -15.13 -6.52 3.81
N GLU A 96 -15.79 -7.22 2.89
CA GLU A 96 -17.15 -7.75 3.07
C GLU A 96 -17.22 -8.83 4.16
N ILE A 97 -16.21 -9.69 4.27
CA ILE A 97 -16.08 -10.64 5.39
C ILE A 97 -15.97 -9.89 6.72
N THR A 98 -15.14 -8.84 6.77
CA THR A 98 -14.93 -8.03 7.97
C THR A 98 -16.19 -7.26 8.35
N GLU A 99 -16.85 -6.61 7.39
CA GLU A 99 -18.12 -5.90 7.62
C GLU A 99 -19.19 -6.86 8.14
N ARG A 100 -19.31 -8.06 7.55
CA ARG A 100 -20.26 -9.07 8.01
C ARG A 100 -19.99 -9.50 9.44
N ALA A 101 -18.73 -9.73 9.80
CA ALA A 101 -18.35 -10.07 11.17
C ALA A 101 -18.69 -8.94 12.16
N LEU A 102 -18.40 -7.69 11.79
CA LEU A 102 -18.73 -6.52 12.59
C LEU A 102 -20.24 -6.35 12.78
N ARG A 103 -21.04 -6.50 11.71
CA ARG A 103 -22.50 -6.47 11.79
C ARG A 103 -23.04 -7.54 12.72
N SER A 104 -22.58 -8.79 12.59
CA SER A 104 -22.99 -9.89 13.47
C SER A 104 -22.63 -9.61 14.93
N TYR A 105 -21.45 -9.05 15.19
CA TYR A 105 -21.03 -8.68 16.55
C TYR A 105 -21.92 -7.58 17.15
N LEU A 106 -22.36 -6.62 16.33
CA LEU A 106 -23.27 -5.55 16.73
C LEU A 106 -24.76 -5.95 16.71
N GLY A 107 -25.09 -7.21 16.40
CA GLY A 107 -26.48 -7.69 16.29
C GLY A 107 -27.26 -7.10 15.12
N MET A 108 -26.57 -6.62 14.08
CA MET A 108 -27.17 -6.02 12.88
C MET A 108 -27.44 -7.09 11.81
N LEU A 109 -28.48 -6.84 10.99
CA LEU A 109 -28.81 -7.70 9.86
C LEU A 109 -27.71 -7.65 8.76
N PRO A 110 -27.52 -8.74 8.00
CA PRO A 110 -26.63 -8.76 6.84
C PRO A 110 -26.99 -7.66 5.85
N LYS A 111 -25.99 -7.07 5.20
CA LYS A 111 -26.21 -6.12 4.10
C LYS A 111 -26.85 -6.87 2.93
N ALA A 112 -27.96 -6.35 2.42
CA ALA A 112 -28.66 -6.88 1.23
C ALA A 112 -27.92 -6.51 -0.06
#